data_AF-A0A4R5VMD1-F1
#
_entry.id   AF-A0A4R5VMD1-F1
#
_cell.length_a   1.000
_cell.length_b   1.000
_cell.length_c   1.000
_cell.angle_alpha   90.00
_cell.angle_beta   90.00
_cell.angle_gamma   90.00
#
_symmetry.space_group_name_H-M   'P 1'
#
loop_
_entity.id
_entity.type
_entity.pdbx_description
1 polymer ?
#
loop_
_entity_poly.entity_id
_entity_poly.type
_entity_poly.pdbx_seq_one_letter_code
_entity_poly.pdbx_strand_id
1 'polypeptide(L)' 'MDIDTDIVVASVADERRNKDVEMAVNRGIAAAVLAGIPEGMRVMLEAGVPKEICTRVLNSQTRRRASDWH' A
#
# COMPACT_ATOMS: atom_id res chain seq x y z
N MET A 1 33.29 12.91 6.39
CA MET A 1 32.00 13.54 6.05
C MET A 1 31.14 12.41 5.53
N ASP A 2 30.50 11.66 6.44
CA ASP A 2 29.70 10.45 6.14
C ASP A 2 28.20 10.76 6.18
N ILE A 3 27.80 11.91 5.64
CA ILE A 3 26.40 12.39 5.77
C ILE A 3 25.52 11.95 4.60
N ASP A 4 26.09 11.50 3.47
CA ASP A 4 25.30 11.27 2.25
C ASP A 4 24.83 9.83 2.03
N THR A 5 25.54 8.82 2.52
CA THR A 5 25.24 7.42 2.14
C THR A 5 24.00 6.88 2.87
N ASP A 6 23.85 7.19 4.16
CA ASP A 6 22.72 6.72 4.96
C ASP A 6 21.39 7.36 4.52
N ILE A 7 21.41 8.63 4.09
CA ILE A 7 20.24 9.36 3.60
C ILE A 7 19.72 8.75 2.29
N VAL A 8 20.63 8.41 1.37
CA VAL A 8 20.27 7.81 0.07
C VAL A 8 19.73 6.39 0.24
N VAL A 9 20.29 5.61 1.16
CA VAL A 9 19.80 4.25 1.44
C VAL A 9 18.40 4.29 2.05
N ALA A 10 18.16 5.22 2.98
CA ALA A 10 16.84 5.41 3.59
C ALA A 10 15.79 5.83 2.56
N SER A 11 16.08 6.80 1.68
CA SER A 11 15.13 7.26 0.68
C SER A 11 14.76 6.20 -0.35
N VAL A 12 15.74 5.38 -0.80
CA VAL A 12 15.48 4.26 -1.72
C VAL A 12 14.64 3.17 -1.06
N ALA A 13 14.85 2.89 0.22
CA ALA A 13 14.05 1.93 0.97
C ALA A 13 12.59 2.40 1.12
N ASP A 14 12.40 3.68 1.41
CA ASP A 14 11.09 4.31 1.57
C ASP A 14 10.31 4.30 0.23
N GLU A 15 10.97 4.65 -0.88
CA GLU A 15 10.37 4.56 -2.22
C GLU A 15 9.96 3.14 -2.63
N ARG A 16 10.74 2.13 -2.25
CA ARG A 16 10.39 0.72 -2.51
C ARG A 16 9.15 0.32 -1.70
N ARG A 17 9.13 0.67 -0.42
CA ARG A 17 7.98 0.40 0.47
C ARG A 17 6.71 1.06 -0.05
N ASN A 18 6.79 2.31 -0.51
CA ASN A 18 5.67 3.02 -1.13
C ASN A 18 5.06 2.23 -2.30
N LYS A 19 5.91 1.73 -3.20
CA LYS A 19 5.49 0.95 -4.39
C LYS A 19 4.90 -0.40 -4.01
N ASP A 20 5.43 -1.05 -2.98
CA ASP A 20 4.92 -2.33 -2.50
C ASP A 20 3.50 -2.19 -1.92
N VAL A 21 3.27 -1.14 -1.11
CA VAL A 21 1.94 -0.85 -0.56
C VAL A 21 0.95 -0.47 -1.67
N GLU A 22 1.37 0.35 -2.63
CA GLU A 22 0.53 0.73 -3.77
C GLU A 22 0.13 -0.50 -4.60
N MET A 23 1.10 -1.38 -4.89
CA MET A 23 0.85 -2.62 -5.62
C MET A 23 -0.08 -3.56 -4.85
N ALA A 24 0.10 -3.72 -3.54
CA ALA A 24 -0.78 -4.52 -2.70
C ALA A 24 -2.22 -3.99 -2.69
N VAL A 25 -2.40 -2.66 -2.59
CA VAL A 25 -3.71 -2.01 -2.67
C VAL A 25 -4.35 -2.21 -4.05
N ASN A 26 -3.59 -2.13 -5.13
CA ASN A 26 -4.11 -2.41 -6.48
C ASN A 26 -4.58 -3.86 -6.62
N ARG A 27 -3.82 -4.83 -6.13
CA ARG A 27 -4.20 -6.25 -6.14
C ARG A 27 -5.45 -6.51 -5.32
N GLY A 28 -5.55 -5.94 -4.13
CA GLY A 28 -6.73 -6.09 -3.29
C GLY A 28 -7.99 -5.46 -3.89
N ILE A 29 -7.89 -4.32 -4.57
CA ILE A 29 -9.03 -3.74 -5.29
C ILE A 29 -9.47 -4.63 -6.46
N ALA A 30 -8.52 -5.17 -7.23
CA ALA A 30 -8.85 -6.11 -8.30
C ALA A 30 -9.55 -7.36 -7.74
N ALA A 31 -9.04 -7.93 -6.65
CA ALA A 31 -9.65 -9.07 -5.97
C ALA A 31 -11.06 -8.73 -5.44
N ALA A 32 -11.26 -7.53 -4.90
CA ALA A 32 -12.58 -7.07 -4.46
C ALA A 32 -13.59 -6.96 -5.62
N VAL A 33 -13.13 -6.51 -6.79
CA VAL A 33 -13.97 -6.41 -8.00
C VAL A 33 -14.34 -7.80 -8.54
N LEU A 34 -13.41 -8.76 -8.49
CA LEU A 34 -13.60 -10.10 -9.06
C LEU A 34 -14.32 -11.08 -8.13
N ALA A 35 -14.05 -11.01 -6.82
CA ALA A 35 -14.48 -12.00 -5.83
C ALA A 35 -15.19 -11.39 -4.61
N GLY A 36 -15.38 -10.07 -4.59
CA GLY A 36 -16.06 -9.35 -3.52
C GLY A 36 -15.11 -8.79 -2.44
N ILE A 37 -15.63 -7.81 -1.68
CA ILE A 37 -14.87 -7.04 -0.68
C ILE A 37 -14.06 -7.91 0.31
N PRO A 38 -14.58 -9.04 0.85
CA PRO A 38 -13.82 -9.86 1.79
C PRO A 38 -12.50 -10.37 1.20
N GLU A 39 -12.49 -10.75 -0.07
CA GLU A 39 -11.30 -11.28 -0.73
C GLU A 39 -10.27 -10.19 -1.00
N GLY A 40 -10.72 -8.99 -1.42
CA GLY A 40 -9.85 -7.84 -1.52
C GLY A 40 -9.21 -7.44 -0.18
N MET A 41 -9.98 -7.52 0.90
CA MET A 41 -9.47 -7.25 2.24
C MET A 41 -8.43 -8.28 2.68
N ARG A 42 -8.67 -9.57 2.42
CA ARG A 42 -7.72 -10.65 2.70
C ARG A 42 -6.38 -10.43 1.99
N VAL A 43 -6.41 -10.15 0.68
CA VAL A 43 -5.22 -9.90 -0.15
C VAL A 43 -4.38 -8.73 0.37
N MET A 44 -5.01 -7.63 0.79
CA MET A 44 -4.29 -6.47 1.30
C MET A 44 -3.68 -6.72 2.69
N LEU A 45 -4.41 -7.38 3.58
CA LEU A 45 -3.94 -7.69 4.93
C LEU A 45 -2.77 -8.69 4.90
N GLU A 46 -2.82 -9.69 4.03
CA GLU A 46 -1.72 -10.65 3.84
C GLU A 46 -0.45 -9.98 3.30
N ALA A 47 -0.60 -8.89 2.53
CA ALA A 47 0.50 -8.06 2.06
C ALA A 47 0.99 -7.03 3.10
N GLY A 48 0.42 -7.03 4.31
CA GLY A 48 0.82 -6.12 5.40
C GLY A 48 0.26 -4.71 5.29
N VAL A 49 -0.72 -4.46 4.41
CA VAL A 49 -1.36 -3.15 4.30
C VAL A 49 -2.19 -2.87 5.57
N PRO A 50 -2.03 -1.71 6.22
CA PRO A 50 -2.83 -1.32 7.37
C PRO A 50 -4.34 -1.42 7.11
N LYS A 51 -5.08 -1.92 8.10
CA LYS A 51 -6.52 -2.18 7.99
C LYS A 51 -7.30 -0.91 7.67
N GLU A 52 -6.87 0.24 8.17
CA GLU A 52 -7.47 1.55 7.93
C GLU A 52 -7.40 1.93 6.45
N ILE A 53 -6.24 1.67 5.81
CA ILE A 53 -6.05 1.88 4.38
C ILE A 53 -6.96 0.92 3.60
N CYS A 54 -6.91 -0.38 3.93
CA CYS A 54 -7.74 -1.41 3.29
C CYS A 54 -9.23 -1.03 3.28
N THR A 55 -9.76 -0.71 4.47
CA THR A 55 -11.18 -0.39 4.64
C THR A 55 -11.57 0.87 3.87
N ARG A 56 -10.71 1.89 3.86
CA ARG A 56 -10.96 3.14 3.14
C ARG A 56 -11.00 2.94 1.63
N VAL A 57 -10.01 2.27 1.05
CA VAL A 57 -9.87 2.11 -0.40
C VAL A 57 -10.89 1.12 -0.99
N LEU A 58 -11.31 0.13 -0.19
CA LEU A 58 -12.37 -0.81 -0.58
C LEU A 58 -13.77 -0.19 -0.49
N ASN A 59 -13.99 0.74 0.45
CA ASN A 59 -15.26 1.47 0.55
C ASN A 59 -15.42 2.53 -0.56
N SER A 60 -14.32 3.17 -0.97
CA SER A 60 -14.33 4.13 -2.06
C SER A 60 -12.93 4.28 -2.65
N GLN A 61 -12.77 3.83 -3.90
CA GLN A 61 -11.47 3.82 -4.60
C GLN A 61 -10.89 5.24 -4.79
N THR A 62 -11.73 6.28 -4.76
CA THR A 62 -11.32 7.68 -4.87
C THR A 62 -10.73 8.25 -3.57
N ARG A 63 -10.75 7.48 -2.46
CA ARG A 63 -10.19 7.89 -1.16
C ARG A 63 -8.75 7.44 -0.94
N ARG A 64 -8.06 6.97 -1.98
CA ARG A 64 -6.60 6.74 -1.94
C ARG A 64 -5.90 8.07 -1.68
N ARG A 65 -4.96 8.08 -0.75
CA ARG A 65 -4.15 9.28 -0.44
C ARG A 65 -2.70 9.00 -0.76
N ALA A 66 -1.99 10.00 -1.25
CA ALA A 66 -0.54 9.89 -1.45
C ALA A 66 0.20 9.56 -0.14
N SER A 67 -0.34 10.00 1.00
CA SER A 67 0.20 9.71 2.34
C SER A 67 0.09 8.24 2.77
N ASP A 68 -0.64 7.41 2.03
CA ASP A 68 -0.88 6.01 2.41
C ASP A 68 0.30 5.10 2.08
N TRP A 69 1.25 5.61 1.31
CA TRP A 69 2.37 4.83 0.82
C TRP A 69 3.56 4.85 1.80
N HIS A 70 3.66 5.90 2.62
CA HIS A 70 4.73 6.14 3.60
C HIS A 70 4.61 5.32 4.89
#